data_AF-A0A6A6KJ90-F1
#
_entry.id   AF-A0A6A6KJ90-F1
#
_cell.length_a   1.000
_cell.length_b   1.000
_cell.length_c   1.000
_cell.angle_alpha   90.00
_cell.angle_beta   90.00
_cell.angle_gamma   90.00
#
_symmetry.space_group_name_H-M   'P 1'
#
loop_
_entity.id
_entity.type
_entity.pdbx_description
1 polymer ?
#
loop_
_entity_poly.entity_id
_entity_poly.type
_entity_poly.pdbx_seq_one_letter_code
_entity_poly.pdbx_strand_id
1 'polypeptide(L)'
;MFLQAQSKNMIIAYLAAFSLSIHILLSWLFTVKYEFGIPGAMASTILAYWIPNLGQLAFVTCGGCGETWKGFSFLAFKDLFPVIKLSLSSGAMVCLNISGWEMMISLGFLAAASVRVSNELGRGSLKAANFSIVMTVLTSFVIGFILFLLFLFLRGKLAYIFTENPKMADVFADLSPLLAFSLLMNGIQPVLSGVAVGAGWQSIVAYVNIACYYLIGIPVGVVLGCLGWDVARNTYTNHCANHSHLQN
;
A
#
# COMPACT_ATOMS: atom_id res chain seq x y z
N MET A 1 -10.14 -9.40 -4.27
CA MET A 1 -9.53 -9.62 -5.60
C MET A 1 -10.33 -10.58 -6.51
N PHE A 2 -10.92 -11.68 -6.01
CA PHE A 2 -11.74 -12.60 -6.83
C PHE A 2 -12.86 -11.90 -7.62
N LEU A 3 -13.74 -11.16 -6.94
CA LEU A 3 -14.83 -10.41 -7.61
C LEU A 3 -14.31 -9.31 -8.54
N GLN A 4 -13.12 -8.76 -8.27
CA GLN A 4 -12.49 -7.75 -9.13
C GLN A 4 -12.00 -8.36 -10.44
N ALA A 5 -11.39 -9.54 -10.37
CA ALA A 5 -10.98 -10.30 -11.56
C ALA A 5 -12.18 -10.75 -12.41
N GLN A 6 -13.36 -10.91 -11.80
CA GLN A 6 -14.62 -11.21 -12.49
C GLN A 6 -15.36 -9.96 -13.00
N SER A 7 -14.76 -8.77 -12.88
CA SER A 7 -15.39 -7.49 -13.24
C SER A 7 -16.71 -7.20 -12.50
N LYS A 8 -16.92 -7.83 -11.33
CA LYS A 8 -18.11 -7.64 -10.47
C LYS A 8 -17.86 -6.55 -9.42
N ASN A 9 -17.24 -5.44 -9.84
CA ASN A 9 -16.82 -4.35 -8.94
C ASN A 9 -17.99 -3.62 -8.27
N MET A 10 -19.17 -3.60 -8.91
CA MET A 10 -20.36 -2.92 -8.37
C MET A 10 -20.80 -3.47 -7.02
N ILE A 11 -20.77 -4.79 -6.82
CA ILE A 11 -21.14 -5.42 -5.54
C ILE A 11 -20.16 -5.06 -4.43
N ILE A 12 -18.87 -4.98 -4.77
CA ILE A 12 -17.82 -4.56 -3.84
C ILE A 12 -18.08 -3.13 -3.39
N ALA A 13 -18.42 -2.23 -4.32
CA ALA A 13 -18.74 -0.85 -4.03
C ALA A 13 -19.98 -0.71 -3.11
N TYR A 14 -21.07 -1.44 -3.39
CA TYR A 14 -22.26 -1.41 -2.54
C TYR A 14 -21.99 -1.92 -1.12
N LEU A 15 -21.27 -3.04 -0.99
CA LEU A 15 -20.89 -3.58 0.33
C LEU A 15 -19.96 -2.63 1.10
N ALA A 16 -19.04 -1.95 0.40
CA ALA A 16 -18.17 -0.96 1.01
C ALA A 16 -18.94 0.27 1.51
N ALA A 17 -19.88 0.79 0.71
CA ALA A 17 -20.73 1.92 1.10
C ALA A 17 -21.63 1.57 2.31
N PHE A 18 -22.19 0.36 2.33
CA PHE A 18 -22.98 -0.14 3.45
C PHE A 18 -22.13 -0.31 4.72
N SER A 19 -20.95 -0.92 4.59
CA SER A 19 -19.99 -1.07 5.70
C SER A 19 -19.57 0.29 6.27
N LEU A 20 -19.31 1.29 5.43
CA LEU A 20 -18.98 2.65 5.87
C LEU A 20 -20.13 3.29 6.66
N SER A 21 -21.36 3.16 6.19
CA SER A 21 -22.55 3.70 6.86
C SER A 21 -22.72 3.08 8.25
N ILE A 22 -22.56 1.76 8.35
CA ILE A 22 -22.62 1.03 9.61
C ILE A 22 -21.44 1.38 10.52
N HIS A 23 -20.25 1.59 9.97
CA HIS A 23 -19.07 2.01 10.74
C HIS A 23 -19.28 3.37 11.41
N ILE A 24 -19.83 4.36 10.69
CA ILE A 24 -20.14 5.68 11.24
C ILE A 24 -21.15 5.56 12.38
N LEU A 25 -22.21 4.78 12.19
CA LEU A 25 -23.25 4.57 13.18
C LEU A 25 -22.73 3.86 14.44
N LEU A 26 -21.96 2.78 14.28
CA LEU A 26 -21.35 2.03 15.39
C LEU A 26 -20.29 2.88 16.11
N SER A 27 -19.51 3.66 15.37
CA SER A 27 -18.51 4.56 15.95
C SER A 27 -19.20 5.58 16.85
N TRP A 28 -20.24 6.25 16.36
CA TRP A 28 -21.02 7.18 17.18
C TRP A 28 -21.64 6.49 18.40
N LEU A 29 -22.26 5.32 18.21
CA LEU A 29 -22.92 4.58 19.26
C LEU A 29 -21.94 4.17 20.38
N PHE A 30 -20.81 3.55 20.05
CA PHE A 30 -19.84 3.07 21.04
C PHE A 30 -18.99 4.18 21.67
N THR A 31 -18.66 5.22 20.92
CA THR A 31 -17.79 6.30 21.44
C THR A 31 -18.59 7.39 22.17
N VAL A 32 -19.77 7.76 21.67
CA VAL A 32 -20.56 8.88 22.20
C VAL A 32 -21.69 8.41 23.12
N LYS A 33 -22.46 7.40 22.72
CA LYS A 33 -23.63 6.98 23.51
C LYS A 33 -23.25 6.08 24.69
N TYR A 34 -22.33 5.14 24.46
CA TYR A 34 -21.87 4.20 25.49
C TYR A 34 -20.53 4.61 26.14
N GLU A 35 -19.92 5.70 25.70
CA GLU A 35 -18.69 6.27 26.28
C GLU A 35 -17.52 5.28 26.42
N PHE A 36 -17.45 4.26 25.56
CA PHE A 36 -16.37 3.27 25.57
C PHE A 36 -15.04 3.80 25.02
N GLY A 37 -14.97 5.07 24.59
CA GLY A 37 -13.75 5.73 24.15
C GLY A 37 -13.00 4.95 23.05
N ILE A 38 -11.68 4.80 23.21
CA ILE A 38 -10.80 4.13 22.25
C ILE A 38 -11.17 2.65 22.02
N PRO A 39 -11.44 1.83 23.06
CA PRO A 39 -11.97 0.47 22.87
C PRO A 39 -13.22 0.41 21.99
N GLY A 40 -14.15 1.36 22.16
CA GLY A 40 -15.37 1.46 21.35
C GLY A 40 -15.07 1.75 19.88
N ALA A 41 -14.16 2.69 19.60
CA ALA A 41 -13.72 2.99 18.24
C ALA A 41 -13.05 1.79 17.55
N MET A 42 -12.19 1.07 18.26
CA MET A 42 -11.54 -0.15 17.75
C MET A 42 -12.56 -1.26 17.45
N ALA A 43 -13.51 -1.50 18.36
CA ALA A 43 -14.56 -2.49 18.18
C ALA A 43 -15.45 -2.17 16.95
N SER A 44 -15.84 -0.90 16.78
CA SER A 44 -16.62 -0.46 15.62
C SER A 44 -15.89 -0.67 14.29
N THR A 45 -14.55 -0.50 14.30
CA THR A 45 -13.70 -0.72 13.13
C THR A 45 -13.65 -2.20 12.79
N ILE A 46 -13.37 -3.06 13.78
CA ILE A 46 -13.30 -4.51 13.57
C ILE A 46 -14.63 -5.01 12.99
N LEU A 47 -15.76 -4.67 13.59
CA LEU A 47 -17.08 -5.11 13.11
C LEU A 47 -17.36 -4.63 11.68
N ALA A 48 -17.03 -3.37 11.36
CA ALA A 48 -17.23 -2.82 10.03
C ALA A 48 -16.40 -3.55 8.96
N TYR A 49 -15.14 -3.91 9.25
CA TYR A 49 -14.26 -4.62 8.32
C TYR A 49 -14.74 -6.03 7.97
N TRP A 50 -15.48 -6.69 8.86
CA TRP A 50 -16.02 -8.03 8.58
C TRP A 50 -17.23 -8.01 7.64
N ILE A 51 -17.99 -6.92 7.58
CA ILE A 51 -19.22 -6.82 6.79
C ILE A 51 -18.96 -7.03 5.28
N PRO A 52 -17.99 -6.36 4.63
CA PRO A 52 -17.69 -6.60 3.22
C PRO A 52 -17.18 -8.02 2.97
N ASN A 53 -16.39 -8.59 3.88
CA ASN A 53 -15.86 -9.94 3.75
C ASN A 53 -16.98 -11.00 3.77
N LEU A 54 -17.89 -10.90 4.73
CA LEU A 54 -19.04 -11.79 4.83
C LEU A 54 -20.02 -11.59 3.67
N GLY A 55 -20.28 -10.35 3.27
CA GLY A 55 -21.15 -10.04 2.14
C GLY A 55 -20.61 -10.55 0.80
N GLN A 56 -19.30 -10.42 0.56
CA GLN A 56 -18.66 -10.95 -0.64
C GLN A 56 -18.67 -12.47 -0.65
N LEU A 57 -18.40 -13.11 0.50
CA LEU A 57 -18.46 -14.56 0.63
C LEU A 57 -19.87 -15.08 0.35
N ALA A 58 -20.87 -14.48 1.00
CA ALA A 58 -22.28 -14.83 0.79
C ALA A 58 -22.70 -14.65 -0.67
N PHE A 59 -22.29 -13.56 -1.32
CA PHE A 59 -22.58 -13.34 -2.73
C PHE A 59 -21.99 -14.45 -3.62
N VAL A 60 -20.75 -14.87 -3.36
CA VAL A 60 -20.09 -15.95 -4.12
C VAL A 60 -20.75 -17.30 -3.87
N THR A 61 -21.07 -17.65 -2.62
CA THR A 61 -21.64 -18.95 -2.25
C THR A 61 -23.12 -19.08 -2.61
N CYS A 62 -23.88 -17.98 -2.61
CA CYS A 62 -25.32 -17.98 -2.90
C CYS A 62 -25.64 -17.80 -4.40
N GLY A 63 -24.68 -18.03 -5.29
CA GLY A 63 -24.90 -18.12 -6.73
C GLY A 63 -24.53 -16.88 -7.55
N GLY A 64 -23.98 -15.83 -6.94
CA GLY A 64 -23.51 -14.63 -7.65
C GLY A 64 -22.38 -14.89 -8.66
N CYS A 65 -21.67 -16.02 -8.52
CA CYS A 65 -20.63 -16.49 -9.43
C CYS A 65 -20.79 -17.98 -9.78
N GLY A 66 -21.99 -18.45 -10.13
CA GLY A 66 -22.26 -19.88 -10.37
C GLY A 66 -21.43 -20.54 -11.49
N GLU A 67 -20.95 -19.78 -12.47
CA GLU A 67 -20.11 -20.32 -13.56
C GLU A 67 -18.66 -20.56 -13.12
N THR A 68 -18.13 -19.70 -12.24
CA THR A 68 -16.72 -19.71 -11.83
C THR A 68 -16.47 -20.28 -10.44
N TRP A 69 -17.48 -20.27 -9.56
CA TRP A 69 -17.41 -20.86 -8.23
C TRP A 69 -18.02 -22.27 -8.24
N LYS A 70 -17.19 -23.29 -8.02
CA LYS A 70 -17.61 -24.70 -7.91
C LYS A 70 -17.63 -25.24 -6.48
N GLY A 71 -17.50 -24.37 -5.49
CA GLY A 71 -17.44 -24.72 -4.07
C GLY A 71 -16.02 -24.80 -3.51
N PHE A 72 -15.92 -25.09 -2.21
CA PHE A 72 -14.63 -25.25 -1.53
C PHE A 72 -14.00 -26.59 -1.92
N SER A 73 -12.77 -26.54 -2.43
CA SER A 73 -11.99 -27.73 -2.77
C SER A 73 -10.53 -27.54 -2.38
N PHE A 74 -9.90 -28.61 -1.87
CA PHE A 74 -8.47 -28.61 -1.59
C PHE A 74 -7.61 -28.51 -2.85
N LEU A 75 -8.18 -28.74 -4.04
CA LEU A 75 -7.51 -28.46 -5.32
C LEU A 75 -7.06 -27.00 -5.45
N ALA A 76 -7.76 -26.05 -4.84
CA ALA A 76 -7.39 -24.63 -4.87
C ALA A 76 -6.01 -24.36 -4.25
N PHE A 77 -5.57 -25.21 -3.31
CA PHE A 77 -4.24 -25.10 -2.70
C PHE A 77 -3.12 -25.75 -3.53
N LYS A 78 -3.47 -26.62 -4.50
CA LYS A 78 -2.49 -27.28 -5.36
C LYS A 78 -1.78 -26.30 -6.29
N ASP A 79 -2.52 -25.30 -6.78
CA ASP A 79 -2.01 -24.24 -7.65
C ASP A 79 -1.50 -23.02 -6.87
N LEU A 80 -1.58 -23.03 -5.53
CA LEU A 80 -1.17 -21.90 -4.71
C LEU A 80 0.32 -21.59 -4.90
N PHE A 81 1.18 -22.60 -4.86
CA PHE A 81 2.63 -22.41 -5.01
C PHE A 81 3.01 -21.92 -6.43
N PRO A 82 2.49 -22.51 -7.52
CA PRO A 82 2.64 -21.94 -8.86
C PRO A 82 2.13 -20.50 -8.99
N VAL A 83 0.97 -20.15 -8.43
CA VAL A 83 0.39 -18.80 -8.48
C VAL A 83 1.23 -17.80 -7.70
N ILE A 84 1.72 -18.18 -6.52
CA ILE A 84 2.67 -17.38 -5.73
C ILE A 84 3.96 -17.17 -6.52
N LYS A 85 4.52 -18.23 -7.11
CA LYS A 85 5.74 -18.15 -7.94
C LYS A 85 5.53 -17.28 -9.18
N LEU A 86 4.37 -17.36 -9.83
CA LEU A 86 4.02 -16.55 -10.99
C LEU A 86 3.85 -15.06 -10.61
N SER A 87 3.18 -14.80 -9.48
CA SER A 87 3.03 -13.45 -8.93
C SER A 87 4.39 -12.85 -8.59
N LEU A 88 5.27 -13.59 -7.91
CA LEU A 88 6.63 -13.19 -7.59
C LEU A 88 7.57 -13.15 -8.81
N SER A 89 7.23 -13.83 -9.92
CA SER A 89 8.06 -13.81 -11.13
C SER A 89 8.08 -12.44 -11.81
N SER A 90 7.07 -11.60 -11.57
CA SER A 90 7.07 -10.20 -11.96
C SER A 90 7.95 -9.41 -11.00
N GLY A 91 9.14 -8.95 -11.42
CA GLY A 91 10.03 -8.14 -10.59
C GLY A 91 9.34 -6.91 -9.98
N ALA A 92 8.36 -6.32 -10.69
CA ALA A 92 7.53 -5.23 -10.19
C ALA A 92 6.58 -5.67 -9.05
N MET A 93 6.02 -6.88 -9.11
CA MET A 93 5.13 -7.39 -8.07
C MET A 93 5.86 -7.73 -6.77
N VAL A 94 7.12 -8.16 -6.85
CA VAL A 94 8.00 -8.30 -5.67
C VAL A 94 8.19 -6.93 -5.00
N CYS A 95 8.51 -5.91 -5.79
CA CYS A 95 8.66 -4.53 -5.30
C CYS A 95 7.38 -4.00 -4.63
N LEU A 96 6.21 -4.27 -5.23
CA LEU A 96 4.92 -3.88 -4.66
C LEU A 96 4.60 -4.61 -3.35
N ASN A 97 4.93 -5.90 -3.23
CA ASN A 97 4.75 -6.65 -1.99
C ASN A 97 5.63 -6.11 -0.87
N ILE A 98 6.91 -5.84 -1.15
CA ILE A 98 7.85 -5.25 -0.18
C ILE A 98 7.35 -3.88 0.27
N SER A 99 6.89 -3.04 -0.68
CA SER A 99 6.30 -1.74 -0.38
C SER A 99 5.02 -1.88 0.47
N GLY A 100 4.20 -2.90 0.23
CA GLY A 100 3.02 -3.18 1.04
C GLY A 100 3.34 -3.56 2.48
N TRP A 101 4.39 -4.37 2.71
CA TRP A 101 4.83 -4.71 4.06
C TRP A 101 5.40 -3.51 4.80
N GLU A 102 6.21 -2.70 4.13
CA GLU A 102 6.72 -1.44 4.69
C GLU A 102 5.58 -0.49 5.05
N MET A 103 4.59 -0.33 4.17
CA MET A 103 3.40 0.48 4.43
C MET A 103 2.66 0.05 5.69
N MET A 104 2.53 -1.25 5.95
CA MET A 104 1.89 -1.77 7.18
C MET A 104 2.66 -1.36 8.45
N ILE A 105 4.00 -1.39 8.39
CA ILE A 105 4.86 -0.91 9.48
C ILE A 105 4.65 0.60 9.69
N SER A 106 4.65 1.36 8.60
CA SER A 106 4.48 2.82 8.61
C SER A 106 3.09 3.25 9.11
N LEU A 107 2.03 2.48 8.82
CA LEU A 107 0.69 2.67 9.39
C LEU A 107 0.66 2.40 10.91
N GLY A 108 1.44 1.44 11.39
CA GLY A 108 1.62 1.22 12.83
C GLY A 108 2.23 2.45 13.52
N PHE A 109 3.27 3.04 12.92
CA PHE A 109 3.86 4.28 13.44
C PHE A 109 2.91 5.48 13.36
N LEU A 110 2.09 5.58 12.31
CA LEU A 110 1.03 6.60 12.19
C LEU A 110 0.11 6.57 13.40
N ALA A 111 -0.41 5.39 13.77
CA ALA A 111 -1.31 5.22 14.91
C ALA A 111 -0.61 5.48 16.26
N ALA A 112 0.63 5.03 16.42
CA ALA A 112 1.41 5.29 17.63
C ALA A 112 1.71 6.79 17.82
N ALA A 113 2.11 7.47 16.74
CA ALA A 113 2.38 8.90 16.72
C ALA A 113 1.11 9.69 17.08
N SER A 114 -0.03 9.36 16.47
CA SER A 114 -1.27 10.11 16.67
C SER A 114 -1.74 10.05 18.13
N VAL A 115 -1.72 8.87 18.74
CA VAL A 115 -2.13 8.70 20.14
C VAL A 115 -1.16 9.39 21.10
N ARG A 116 0.16 9.24 20.89
CA ARG A 116 1.17 9.88 21.77
C ARG A 116 1.10 11.39 21.69
N VAL A 117 1.07 11.97 20.49
CA VAL A 117 0.99 13.42 20.30
C VAL A 117 -0.32 13.98 20.86
N SER A 118 -1.45 13.33 20.58
CA SER A 118 -2.75 13.73 21.14
C SER A 118 -2.74 13.72 22.68
N ASN A 119 -2.16 12.70 23.30
CA ASN A 119 -2.11 12.61 24.76
C ASN A 119 -1.21 13.69 25.38
N GLU A 120 -0.02 13.96 24.81
CA GLU A 120 0.87 15.00 25.34
C GLU A 120 0.29 16.41 25.15
N LEU A 121 -0.41 16.66 24.05
CA LEU A 121 -1.15 17.91 23.83
C LEU A 121 -2.34 18.04 24.78
N GLY A 122 -3.11 16.97 24.99
CA GLY A 122 -4.22 16.94 25.96
C GLY A 122 -3.78 17.17 27.40
N ARG A 123 -2.52 16.85 27.74
CA ARG A 123 -1.89 17.16 29.03
C ARG A 123 -1.39 18.61 29.15
N GLY A 124 -1.46 19.41 28.10
CA GLY A 124 -0.96 20.79 28.07
C GLY A 124 0.58 20.90 27.98
N SER A 125 1.30 19.81 27.68
CA SER A 125 2.76 19.79 27.65
C SER A 125 3.32 19.88 26.24
N LEU A 126 3.49 21.10 25.74
CA LEU A 126 4.01 21.34 24.38
C LEU A 126 5.45 20.81 24.19
N LYS A 127 6.29 20.89 25.23
CA LYS A 127 7.66 20.33 25.19
C LYS A 127 7.66 18.82 25.02
N ALA A 128 6.78 18.10 25.74
CA ALA A 128 6.68 16.65 25.63
C ALA A 128 6.09 16.23 24.28
N ALA A 129 5.11 16.97 23.76
CA ALA A 129 4.57 16.76 22.43
C ALA A 129 5.66 16.89 21.35
N ASN A 130 6.42 17.98 21.36
CA ASN A 130 7.53 18.18 20.42
C ASN A 130 8.61 17.09 20.53
N PHE A 131 8.96 16.68 21.74
CA PHE A 131 9.89 15.57 21.96
C PHE A 131 9.36 14.26 21.37
N SER A 132 8.07 13.96 21.57
CA SER A 132 7.44 12.76 21.00
C SER A 132 7.44 12.79 19.47
N ILE A 133 7.14 13.94 18.86
CA ILE A 133 7.17 14.11 17.40
C ILE A 133 8.57 13.82 16.87
N VAL A 134 9.60 14.46 17.44
CA VAL A 134 10.98 14.28 17.00
C VAL A 134 11.41 12.81 17.14
N MET A 135 11.10 12.16 18.26
CA MET A 135 11.47 10.77 18.48
C MET A 135 10.79 9.83 17.49
N THR A 136 9.49 9.98 17.24
CA THR A 136 8.77 9.09 16.31
C THR A 136 9.21 9.27 14.85
N VAL A 137 9.47 10.52 14.43
CA VAL A 137 10.02 10.81 13.08
C VAL A 137 11.43 10.24 12.95
N LEU A 138 12.28 10.42 13.95
CA LEU A 138 13.65 9.91 13.94
C LEU A 138 13.67 8.38 13.87
N THR A 139 12.85 7.69 14.66
CA THR A 139 12.81 6.21 14.63
C THR A 139 12.35 5.68 13.29
N SER A 140 11.33 6.31 12.67
CA SER A 140 10.88 5.91 11.34
C SER A 140 11.95 6.16 10.28
N PHE A 141 12.60 7.33 10.32
CA PHE A 141 13.68 7.65 9.41
C PHE A 141 14.85 6.65 9.53
N VAL A 142 15.24 6.27 10.75
CA VAL A 142 16.31 5.28 10.97
C VAL A 142 15.92 3.92 10.38
N ILE A 143 14.68 3.45 10.61
CA ILE A 143 14.21 2.18 10.04
C ILE A 143 14.18 2.23 8.51
N GLY A 144 13.61 3.30 7.94
CA GLY A 144 13.57 3.52 6.49
C GLY A 144 14.97 3.61 5.88
N PHE A 145 15.92 4.25 6.57
CA PHE A 145 17.30 4.38 6.13
C PHE A 145 18.04 3.04 6.18
N ILE A 146 17.82 2.22 7.21
CA ILE A 146 18.38 0.85 7.26
C ILE A 146 17.85 0.01 6.09
N LEU A 147 16.54 0.05 5.83
CA LEU A 147 15.93 -0.65 4.70
C LEU A 147 16.47 -0.12 3.36
N PHE A 148 16.65 1.20 3.24
CA PHE A 148 17.24 1.83 2.06
C PHE A 148 18.65 1.28 1.77
N LEU A 149 19.54 1.26 2.77
CA LEU A 149 20.90 0.73 2.60
C LEU A 149 20.86 -0.78 2.27
N LEU A 150 19.97 -1.53 2.91
CA LEU A 150 19.81 -2.95 2.69
C LEU A 150 19.42 -3.24 1.22
N PHE A 151 18.41 -2.55 0.69
CA PHE A 151 18.00 -2.73 -0.72
C PHE A 151 19.02 -2.17 -1.72
N LEU A 152 19.76 -1.11 -1.37
CA LEU A 152 20.78 -0.54 -2.24
C LEU A 152 22.01 -1.46 -2.38
N PHE A 153 22.54 -1.98 -1.27
CA PHE A 153 23.78 -2.77 -1.25
C PHE A 153 23.56 -4.25 -1.51
N LEU A 154 22.44 -4.83 -1.09
CA LEU A 154 22.15 -6.26 -1.25
C LEU A 154 21.27 -6.56 -2.46
N ARG A 155 21.05 -5.60 -3.38
CA ARG A 155 20.14 -5.73 -4.54
C ARG A 155 20.28 -7.05 -5.30
N GLY A 156 21.53 -7.47 -5.56
CA GLY A 156 21.82 -8.68 -6.33
C GLY A 156 21.57 -9.98 -5.55
N LYS A 157 21.70 -9.97 -4.21
CA LYS A 157 21.47 -11.15 -3.37
C LYS A 157 20.02 -11.25 -2.88
N LEU A 158 19.36 -10.12 -2.64
CA LEU A 158 17.96 -10.04 -2.21
C LEU A 158 17.01 -10.59 -3.28
N ALA A 159 17.33 -10.38 -4.56
CA ALA A 159 16.56 -10.89 -5.67
C ALA A 159 16.34 -12.42 -5.58
N TYR A 160 17.40 -13.15 -5.22
CA TYR A 160 17.39 -14.61 -5.12
C TYR A 160 16.61 -15.16 -3.92
N ILE A 161 16.23 -14.32 -2.95
CA ILE A 161 15.31 -14.71 -1.86
C ILE A 161 13.88 -14.88 -2.40
N PHE A 162 13.52 -14.12 -3.43
CA PHE A 162 12.15 -14.08 -3.95
C PHE A 162 11.98 -14.85 -5.26
N THR A 163 13.05 -15.07 -6.03
CA THR A 163 12.99 -15.81 -7.29
C THR A 163 14.23 -16.64 -7.57
N GLU A 164 14.03 -17.85 -8.07
CA GLU A 164 15.10 -18.75 -8.54
C GLU A 164 15.49 -18.48 -10.00
N ASN A 165 14.69 -17.67 -10.72
CA ASN A 165 14.92 -17.41 -12.14
C ASN A 165 15.90 -16.24 -12.33
N PRO A 166 17.06 -16.45 -12.99
CA PRO A 166 18.09 -15.42 -13.13
C PRO A 166 17.58 -14.19 -13.90
N LYS A 167 16.72 -14.36 -14.91
CA LYS A 167 16.17 -13.24 -15.68
C LYS A 167 15.31 -12.32 -14.81
N MET A 168 14.58 -12.89 -13.85
CA MET A 168 13.74 -12.10 -12.95
C MET A 168 14.56 -11.47 -11.81
N ALA A 169 15.65 -12.12 -11.41
CA ALA A 169 16.58 -11.57 -10.45
C ALA A 169 17.25 -10.30 -10.97
N ASP A 170 17.64 -10.28 -12.25
CA ASP A 170 18.21 -9.09 -12.90
C ASP A 170 17.21 -7.94 -12.96
N VAL A 171 15.96 -8.21 -13.38
CA VAL A 171 14.89 -7.19 -13.41
C VAL A 171 14.64 -6.61 -12.02
N PHE A 172 14.62 -7.44 -10.97
CA PHE A 172 14.48 -6.95 -9.60
C PHE A 172 15.69 -6.11 -9.16
N ALA A 173 16.91 -6.50 -9.53
CA ALA A 173 18.13 -5.77 -9.20
C ALA A 173 18.19 -4.38 -9.87
N ASP A 174 17.59 -4.24 -11.06
CA ASP A 174 17.45 -2.97 -11.76
C ASP A 174 16.37 -2.07 -11.15
N LEU A 175 15.30 -2.66 -10.61
CA LEU A 175 14.22 -1.93 -9.92
C LEU A 175 14.55 -1.59 -8.45
N SER A 176 15.45 -2.34 -7.82
CA SER A 176 15.82 -2.21 -6.40
C SER A 176 16.23 -0.79 -5.97
N PRO A 177 17.01 -0.01 -6.75
CA PRO A 177 17.35 1.36 -6.38
C PRO A 177 16.12 2.28 -6.30
N LEU A 178 15.19 2.13 -7.26
CA LEU A 178 13.94 2.88 -7.27
C LEU A 178 13.04 2.46 -6.10
N LEU A 179 12.97 1.16 -5.81
CA LEU A 179 12.30 0.63 -4.64
C LEU A 179 12.88 1.20 -3.34
N ALA A 180 14.21 1.19 -3.17
CA ALA A 180 14.87 1.71 -1.99
C ALA A 180 14.51 3.18 -1.72
N PHE A 181 14.61 4.03 -2.74
CA PHE A 181 14.20 5.43 -2.64
C PHE A 181 12.71 5.58 -2.30
N SER A 182 11.87 4.77 -2.93
CA SER A 182 10.44 4.76 -2.66
C SER A 182 10.14 4.38 -1.21
N LEU A 183 10.79 3.35 -0.66
CA LEU A 183 10.62 2.93 0.73
C LEU A 183 11.07 4.02 1.71
N LEU A 184 12.18 4.71 1.44
CA LEU A 184 12.67 5.80 2.28
C LEU A 184 11.67 6.96 2.34
N MET A 185 11.11 7.36 1.19
CA MET A 185 10.13 8.45 1.13
C MET A 185 8.77 8.05 1.70
N ASN A 186 8.31 6.83 1.40
CA ASN A 186 7.02 6.32 1.90
C ASN A 186 7.04 6.06 3.40
N GLY A 187 8.19 5.77 4.02
CA GLY A 187 8.26 5.58 5.47
C GLY A 187 8.00 6.85 6.29
N ILE A 188 8.30 8.03 5.74
CA ILE A 188 8.20 9.31 6.47
C ILE A 188 6.76 9.85 6.45
N GLN A 189 6.07 9.73 5.30
CA GLN A 189 4.79 10.38 5.07
C GLN A 189 3.66 9.91 6.02
N PRO A 190 3.47 8.61 6.30
CA PRO A 190 2.47 8.13 7.25
C PRO A 190 2.74 8.62 8.68
N VAL A 191 4.00 8.72 9.09
CA VAL A 191 4.37 9.18 10.43
C VAL A 191 4.05 10.65 10.61
N LEU A 192 4.39 11.49 9.63
CA LEU A 192 4.00 12.90 9.63
C LEU A 192 2.48 13.08 9.61
N SER A 193 1.78 12.24 8.85
CA SER A 193 0.31 12.21 8.85
C SER A 193 -0.24 11.83 10.22
N GLY A 194 0.37 10.86 10.91
CA GLY A 194 -0.01 10.46 12.27
C GLY A 194 0.17 11.58 13.29
N VAL A 195 1.29 12.29 13.23
CA VAL A 195 1.54 13.49 14.04
C VAL A 195 0.47 14.56 13.79
N ALA A 196 0.15 14.83 12.52
CA ALA A 196 -0.88 15.82 12.17
C ALA A 196 -2.28 15.40 12.64
N VAL A 197 -2.62 14.11 12.56
CA VAL A 197 -3.88 13.57 13.12
C VAL A 197 -3.90 13.75 14.63
N GLY A 198 -2.82 13.42 15.34
CA GLY A 198 -2.70 13.62 16.78
C GLY A 198 -2.78 15.10 17.22
N ALA A 199 -2.34 16.02 16.37
CA ALA A 199 -2.44 17.47 16.59
C ALA A 199 -3.76 18.10 16.10
N GLY A 200 -4.65 17.31 15.48
CA GLY A 200 -5.91 17.81 14.92
C GLY A 200 -5.79 18.55 13.58
N TRP A 201 -4.64 18.50 12.91
CA TRP A 201 -4.37 19.16 11.62
C TRP A 201 -4.65 18.28 10.40
N GLN A 202 -5.37 17.19 10.58
CA GLN A 202 -5.68 16.22 9.52
C GLN A 202 -6.33 16.85 8.27
N SER A 203 -7.17 17.89 8.43
CA SER A 203 -7.81 18.57 7.29
C SER A 203 -6.82 19.31 6.42
N ILE A 204 -5.86 20.02 7.02
CA ILE A 204 -4.80 20.74 6.27
C ILE A 204 -3.96 19.73 5.49
N VAL A 205 -3.55 18.64 6.15
CA VAL A 205 -2.78 17.58 5.51
C VAL A 205 -3.56 16.94 4.36
N ALA A 206 -4.87 16.72 4.50
CA ALA A 206 -5.69 16.18 3.42
C ALA A 206 -5.69 17.09 2.17
N TYR A 207 -5.82 18.42 2.34
CA TYR A 207 -5.75 19.37 1.22
C TYR A 207 -4.37 19.37 0.55
N VAL A 208 -3.30 19.40 1.35
CA VAL A 208 -1.91 19.33 0.83
C VAL A 208 -1.72 18.02 0.07
N ASN A 209 -2.20 16.91 0.60
CA ASN A 209 -2.09 15.59 -0.03
C ASN A 209 -2.80 15.55 -1.40
N ILE A 210 -4.04 16.05 -1.48
CA ILE A 210 -4.77 16.13 -2.75
C ILE A 210 -4.01 17.01 -3.76
N ALA A 211 -3.53 18.17 -3.34
CA ALA A 211 -2.77 19.05 -4.21
C ALA A 211 -1.49 18.37 -4.73
N CYS A 212 -0.69 17.77 -3.85
CA CYS A 212 0.56 17.13 -4.22
C CYS A 212 0.34 15.93 -5.15
N TYR A 213 -0.58 15.02 -4.84
CA TYR A 213 -0.78 13.82 -5.66
C TYR A 213 -1.44 14.13 -7.01
N TYR A 214 -2.49 14.96 -7.03
CA TYR A 214 -3.29 15.15 -8.24
C TYR A 214 -2.82 16.33 -9.09
N LEU A 215 -2.35 17.43 -8.50
CA LEU A 215 -1.91 18.60 -9.27
C LEU A 215 -0.44 18.52 -9.68
N ILE A 216 0.40 17.82 -8.91
CA ILE A 216 1.84 17.72 -9.21
C ILE A 216 2.19 16.30 -9.65
N GLY A 217 1.79 15.29 -8.87
CA GLY A 217 2.12 13.89 -9.11
C GLY A 217 1.62 13.38 -10.46
N ILE A 218 0.36 13.62 -10.80
CA ILE A 218 -0.21 13.17 -12.09
C ILE A 218 0.49 13.83 -13.28
N PRO A 219 0.65 15.17 -13.36
CA PRO A 219 1.35 15.79 -14.48
C PRO A 219 2.80 15.32 -14.62
N VAL A 220 3.55 15.22 -13.53
CA VAL A 220 4.93 14.70 -13.55
C VAL A 220 4.96 13.25 -14.02
N GLY A 221 4.02 12.42 -13.54
CA GLY A 221 3.88 11.03 -13.97
C GLY A 221 3.57 10.90 -15.47
N VAL A 222 2.70 11.74 -16.01
CA VAL A 222 2.40 11.79 -17.45
C VAL A 222 3.63 12.19 -18.26
N VAL A 223 4.34 13.24 -17.84
CA VAL A 223 5.56 13.70 -18.53
C VAL A 223 6.65 12.62 -18.54
N LEU A 224 6.91 11.99 -17.39
CA LEU A 224 7.88 10.90 -17.29
C LEU A 224 7.45 9.68 -18.12
N GLY A 225 6.16 9.36 -18.15
CA GLY A 225 5.60 8.29 -18.97
C GLY A 225 5.77 8.55 -20.48
N CYS A 226 5.50 9.77 -20.93
CA CYS A 226 5.70 10.16 -22.33
C CYS A 226 7.19 10.15 -22.72
N LEU A 227 8.07 10.67 -21.87
CA LEU A 227 9.52 10.64 -22.09
C LEU A 227 10.06 9.20 -22.14
N GLY A 228 9.62 8.34 -21.23
CA GLY A 228 9.98 6.92 -21.24
C GLY A 228 9.48 6.20 -22.50
N TRP A 229 8.27 6.53 -22.97
CA TRP A 229 7.71 5.99 -24.20
C TRP A 229 8.49 6.43 -25.45
N ASP A 230 8.93 7.69 -25.51
CA ASP A 230 9.72 8.19 -26.64
C ASP A 230 11.15 7.63 -26.64
N VAL A 231 11.76 7.43 -25.47
CA VAL A 231 13.05 6.73 -25.34
C VAL A 231 12.92 5.27 -25.77
N ALA A 232 11.87 4.55 -25.35
CA ALA A 232 11.62 3.18 -25.76
C ALA A 232 11.40 3.07 -27.27
N ARG A 233 10.63 3.99 -27.85
CA ARG A 233 10.36 4.05 -29.30
C ARG A 233 11.64 4.28 -30.10
N ASN A 234 12.48 5.22 -29.69
CA ASN A 234 13.76 5.51 -30.35
C ASN A 234 14.74 4.34 -30.25
N THR A 235 14.76 3.64 -29.12
CA THR A 235 15.61 2.45 -28.95
C THR A 235 15.16 1.32 -29.88
N TYR A 236 13.85 1.09 -30.00
CA TYR A 236 13.29 0.07 -30.89
C TYR A 236 13.54 0.39 -32.37
N THR A 237 13.35 1.64 -32.78
CA THR A 237 13.61 2.07 -34.17
C THR A 237 15.09 1.99 -34.53
N ASN A 238 16.00 2.36 -33.62
CA ASN A 238 17.44 2.21 -33.83
C ASN A 238 17.89 0.73 -33.89
N HIS A 239 17.24 -0.16 -33.13
CA HIS A 239 17.53 -1.59 -33.18
C HIS A 239 17.08 -2.22 -34.51
N CYS A 240 15.91 -1.82 -35.04
CA CYS A 240 15.46 -2.22 -36.37
C CYS A 240 16.37 -1.67 -37.49
N ALA A 241 16.84 -0.42 -37.37
CA ALA A 241 17.74 0.19 -38.36
C ALA A 241 19.14 -0.47 -38.41
N ASN A 242 19.67 -0.90 -37.27
CA ASN A 242 20.95 -1.63 -37.22
C ASN A 242 20.81 -3.07 -37.75
N HIS A 243 19.67 -3.73 -37.56
CA HIS A 243 19.43 -5.06 -38.12
C HIS A 243 19.32 -5.06 -39.65
N SER A 244 18.82 -3.99 -40.27
CA SER A 244 18.79 -3.85 -41.74
C SER A 244 20.15 -3.57 -42.38
N HIS A 245 21.13 -3.06 -41.63
CA HIS A 245 22.49 -2.82 -42.12
C HIS A 245 23.40 -4.05 -42.03
N LEU A 246 23.05 -5.06 -41.21
CA LEU A 246 23.78 -6.32 -41.09
C LEU A 246 23.30 -7.41 -42.08
N GLN A 247 22.25 -7.12 -42.87
CA GLN A 247 21.70 -8.01 -43.89
C GLN A 247 22.00 -7.58 -45.33
N ASN A 248 22.82 -6.54 -45.53
CA ASN A 248 23.40 -6.12 -46.80
C ASN A 248 24.92 -6.22 -46.74
#